data_AF-A0AAP3DMS3-F1
#
_entry.id   AF-A0AAP3DMS3-F1
#
_cell.length_a   1.000
_cell.length_b   1.000
_cell.length_c   1.000
_cell.angle_alpha   90.00
_cell.angle_beta   90.00
_cell.angle_gamma   90.00
#
_symmetry.space_group_name_H-M   'P 1'
#
loop_
_entity.id
_entity.type
_entity.pdbx_description
1 polymer ?
#
loop_
_entity_poly.entity_id
_entity_poly.type
_entity_poly.pdbx_seq_one_letter_code
_entity_poly.pdbx_strand_id
1 'polypeptide(L)' 'MGEIYTFIDLETTGLDHENDQIIEIAAVKTDLEREYGRFQTFVQLDEGCELPNFIT' A
#
# COMPACT_ATOMS: atom_id res chain seq x y z
N MET A 1 12.88 -7.53 -24.41
CA MET A 1 12.43 -7.46 -23.01
C MET A 1 10.94 -7.21 -23.04
N GLY A 2 10.16 -8.04 -22.35
CA GLY A 2 8.71 -7.84 -22.24
C GLY A 2 8.38 -6.59 -21.43
N GLU A 3 7.10 -6.21 -21.42
CA GLU A 3 6.60 -5.15 -20.55
C GLU A 3 6.80 -5.53 -19.08
N ILE A 4 7.09 -4.52 -18.25
CA ILE A 4 7.23 -4.70 -16.80
C ILE A 4 6.11 -3.91 -16.14
N TYR A 5 5.32 -4.60 -15.32
CA TYR A 5 4.23 -4.06 -14.55
C TYR A 5 4.63 -3.91 -13.09
N THR A 6 3.96 -3.00 -12.41
CA THR A 6 3.97 -2.92 -10.94
C THR A 6 2.53 -2.92 -10.48
N PHE A 7 2.13 -4.00 -9.79
CA PHE A 7 0.86 -4.02 -9.07
C PHE A 7 1.09 -3.35 -7.72
N ILE A 8 0.20 -2.43 -7.35
CA ILE A 8 0.28 -1.65 -6.12
C ILE A 8 -1.03 -1.84 -5.37
N ASP A 9 -0.92 -1.97 -4.05
CA ASP A 9 -2.04 -2.00 -3.12
C ASP A 9 -1.75 -1.06 -1.95
N LEU A 10 -2.80 -0.39 -1.46
CA LEU A 10 -2.73 0.63 -0.42
C LEU A 10 -3.77 0.35 0.64
N GLU A 11 -3.31 0.22 1.89
CA GLU A 11 -4.20 0.20 3.04
C GLU A 11 -4.28 1.59 3.64
N THR A 12 -5.47 2.00 4.07
CA THR A 12 -5.74 3.37 4.54
C THR A 12 -6.57 3.36 5.83
N THR A 13 -6.64 4.50 6.52
CA THR A 13 -7.47 4.66 7.72
C THR A 13 -8.97 4.68 7.46
N GLY A 14 -9.41 4.71 6.19
CA GLY A 14 -10.82 4.82 5.82
C GLY A 14 -11.05 4.72 4.31
N LEU A 15 -12.06 5.42 3.78
CA LEU A 15 -12.46 5.36 2.36
C LEU A 15 -12.42 6.73 1.66
N ASP A 16 -12.10 7.80 2.39
CA ASP A 16 -12.03 9.15 1.87
C ASP A 16 -10.60 9.51 1.47
N HIS A 17 -10.27 9.36 0.18
CA HIS A 17 -8.94 9.65 -0.34
C HIS A 17 -8.44 11.09 -0.14
N GLU A 18 -9.30 12.05 0.19
CA GLU A 18 -8.87 13.43 0.48
C GLU A 18 -8.42 13.61 1.95
N ASN A 19 -8.90 12.75 2.86
CA ASN A 19 -8.75 12.95 4.31
C ASN A 19 -8.15 11.74 5.05
N ASP A 20 -8.27 10.53 4.51
CA ASP A 20 -7.77 9.29 5.12
C ASP A 20 -6.31 9.03 4.73
N GLN A 21 -5.53 8.59 5.71
CA GLN A 21 -4.09 8.38 5.57
C GLN A 21 -3.79 6.97 5.05
N ILE A 22 -2.79 6.84 4.17
CA ILE A 22 -2.17 5.54 3.86
C ILE A 22 -1.39 5.05 5.09
N ILE A 23 -1.60 3.79 5.46
CA ILE A 23 -0.97 3.11 6.61
C ILE A 23 -0.08 1.92 6.18
N GLU A 24 -0.28 1.39 4.97
CA GLU A 24 0.59 0.36 4.38
C GLU A 24 0.68 0.55 2.86
N ILE A 25 1.86 0.26 2.32
CA ILE A 25 2.10 0.23 0.87
C ILE A 25 2.70 -1.13 0.52
N ALA A 26 2.04 -1.85 -0.40
CA ALA A 26 2.55 -3.08 -0.98
C ALA A 26 2.70 -2.94 -2.50
N ALA A 27 3.76 -3.51 -3.06
CA ALA A 27 3.96 -3.54 -4.51
C ALA A 27 4.69 -4.80 -4.98
N VAL A 28 4.32 -5.28 -6.18
CA VAL A 28 4.95 -6.41 -6.86
C VAL A 28 5.36 -5.99 -8.28
N LYS A 29 6.64 -6.14 -8.60
CA LYS A 29 7.19 -5.92 -9.94
C LYS A 29 7.20 -7.24 -10.71
N THR A 30 6.58 -7.28 -11.89
CA THR A 30 6.38 -8.53 -12.66
C THR A 30 6.28 -8.27 -14.16
N ASP A 31 6.58 -9.25 -15.01
CA ASP A 31 6.25 -9.27 -16.44
C ASP A 31 4.97 -10.08 -16.75
N LEU A 32 4.18 -10.39 -15.71
CA LEU A 32 3.01 -11.29 -15.72
C LEU A 32 3.33 -12.79 -15.82
N GLU A 33 4.59 -13.17 -16.02
CA GLU A 33 5.04 -14.57 -15.93
C GLU A 33 5.83 -14.83 -14.65
N ARG A 34 6.64 -13.85 -14.21
CA ARG A 34 7.53 -13.95 -13.06
C ARG A 34 7.54 -12.67 -12.22
N GLU A 35 7.53 -12.84 -10.89
CA GLU A 35 7.86 -11.79 -9.92
C GLU A 35 9.37 -11.49 -9.91
N TYR A 36 9.72 -10.21 -10.06
CA TYR A 36 11.08 -9.67 -10.02
C TYR A 36 11.44 -9.02 -8.69
N GLY A 37 10.44 -8.61 -7.93
CA GLY A 37 10.65 -7.97 -6.65
C GLY A 37 9.35 -7.60 -5.98
N ARG A 38 9.45 -7.46 -4.66
CA ARG A 38 8.36 -7.09 -3.78
C ARG A 38 8.80 -5.97 -2.86
N PHE A 39 7.88 -5.07 -2.59
CA PHE A 39 8.01 -4.03 -1.60
C PHE A 39 6.82 -4.11 -0.65
N GLN A 40 7.08 -3.96 0.64
CA GLN A 40 6.06 -3.86 1.67
C GLN A 40 6.60 -2.99 2.80
N THR A 41 5.83 -1.98 3.20
CA THR A 41 6.16 -1.13 4.34
C THR A 41 4.90 -0.61 5.01
N PHE A 42 4.97 -0.48 6.33
CA PHE A 42 4.04 0.35 7.07
C PHE A 42 4.41 1.82 6.93
N VAL A 43 3.40 2.68 7.02
CA VAL A 43 3.52 4.14 7.06
C VAL A 43 3.21 4.59 8.48
N GLN A 44 4.04 5.49 9.01
CA GLN A 44 3.83 6.06 10.33
C GLN A 44 2.56 6.92 10.33
N LEU A 45 1.72 6.77 11.36
CA LEU A 45 0.56 7.64 11.56
C LEU A 45 0.99 9.09 11.80
N ASP A 46 0.22 10.02 11.27
CA ASP A 46 0.36 11.45 11.56
C ASP A 46 0.18 11.71 13.07
N GLU A 47 0.81 12.78 13.55
CA GLU A 47 0.79 13.11 14.99
C GLU A 47 -0.64 13.35 15.47
N GLY A 48 -1.07 12.58 16.48
CA GLY A 48 -2.41 12.65 17.04
C GLY A 48 -3.46 11.76 16.34
N CYS A 49 -3.09 11.02 15.30
CA CYS A 49 -3.94 10.02 14.68
C CYS A 49 -3.83 8.65 15.38
N GLU A 50 -4.96 7.97 15.52
CA GLU A 50 -5.03 6.58 16.01
C GLU A 50 -5.69 5.71 14.94
N LEU A 51 -5.28 4.45 14.86
CA LEU A 51 -5.93 3.46 14.01
C LEU A 51 -7.35 3.18 14.55
N PRO A 52 -8.40 3.31 13.72
CA PRO A 52 -9.73 2.91 14.12
C PRO A 52 -9.79 1.42 14.49
N ASN A 53 -10.52 1.10 15.57
CA ASN A 53 -10.63 -0.27 16.09
C ASN A 53 -11.18 -1.31 15.09
N PHE A 54 -11.84 -0.88 14.00
CA PHE A 54 -12.34 -1.80 12.97
C PHE A 54 -11.27 -2.21 11.94
N ILE A 55 -10.11 -1.55 11.97
CA ILE A 55 -8.94 -1.87 11.13
C ILE A 55 -7.98 -2.81 11.86
N THR A 56 -7.94 -2.77 13.20
CA THR A 56 -7.13 -3.64 14.09
C THR A 56 -7.78 -4.95 14.48
#